data_AF-A0A7C3QM36-F1
#
_entry.id   AF-A0A7C3QM36-F1
#
_cell.length_a   1.000
_cell.length_b   1.000
_cell.length_c   1.000
_cell.angle_alpha   90.00
_cell.angle_beta   90.00
_cell.angle_gamma   90.00
#
_symmetry.space_group_name_H-M   'P 1'
#
loop_
_entity.id
_entity.type
_entity.pdbx_description
1 polymer ?
#
loop_
_entity_poly.entity_id
_entity_poly.type
_entity_poly.pdbx_seq_one_letter_code
_entity_poly.pdbx_strand_id
1 'polypeptide(L)' 'MNFDALKTKIADSAARSDIECNCERALSGDVWWYDLSSAGPEDQEWVDDAVAYLTARGLLEVKGDMARFVRKGGNHDE' A
#
# COMPACT_ATOMS: atom_id res chain seq x y z
N MET A 1 -16.86 -8.28 -18.28
CA MET A 1 -16.12 -7.81 -17.09
C MET A 1 -16.27 -8.87 -16.02
N ASN A 2 -15.18 -9.46 -15.53
CA ASN A 2 -15.26 -10.53 -14.52
C ASN A 2 -15.49 -9.89 -13.14
N PHE A 3 -16.54 -10.31 -12.42
CA PHE A 3 -16.89 -9.77 -11.11
C PHE A 3 -15.75 -9.92 -10.09
N ASP A 4 -14.97 -10.99 -10.20
CA ASP A 4 -13.82 -11.23 -9.30
C ASP A 4 -12.67 -10.27 -9.57
N ALA A 5 -12.45 -9.90 -10.84
CA ALA A 5 -11.47 -8.88 -11.19
C ALA A 5 -11.88 -7.50 -10.67
N LEU A 6 -13.19 -7.19 -10.65
CA LEU A 6 -13.70 -5.95 -10.06
C LEU A 6 -13.54 -5.94 -8.54
N LYS A 7 -13.90 -7.03 -7.85
CA LYS A 7 -13.67 -7.16 -6.39
C LYS A 7 -12.22 -6.96 -6.02
N THR A 8 -11.31 -7.58 -6.79
CA THR A 8 -9.87 -7.45 -6.57
C THR A 8 -9.42 -5.99 -6.70
N LYS A 9 -9.91 -5.26 -7.71
CA LYS A 9 -9.58 -3.84 -7.88
C LYS A 9 -10.11 -2.98 -6.73
N ILE A 10 -11.32 -3.27 -6.25
CA ILE A 10 -11.90 -2.56 -5.11
C ILE A 10 -11.08 -2.83 -3.84
N ALA A 11 -10.71 -4.08 -3.58
CA ALA A 11 -9.87 -4.46 -2.45
C ALA A 11 -8.47 -3.82 -2.52
N ASP A 12 -7.82 -3.88 -3.70
CA ASP A 12 -6.52 -3.24 -3.93
C ASP A 12 -6.60 -1.70 -3.68
N SER A 13 -7.72 -1.06 -4.06
CA SER A 13 -7.92 0.38 -3.84
C SER A 13 -8.24 0.72 -2.38
N ALA A 14 -9.03 -0.10 -1.69
CA ALA A 14 -9.39 0.11 -0.30
C ALA A 14 -8.15 0.01 0.59
N ALA A 15 -7.41 -1.10 0.49
CA ALA A 15 -6.18 -1.31 1.24
C ALA A 15 -5.12 -0.22 0.97
N ARG A 16 -5.04 0.28 -0.28
CA ARG A 16 -4.17 1.41 -0.59
C ARG A 16 -4.61 2.67 0.18
N SER A 17 -5.90 2.96 0.20
CA SER A 17 -6.46 4.12 0.90
C SER A 17 -6.20 4.05 2.40
N ASP A 18 -6.29 2.87 3.01
CA ASP A 18 -6.05 2.71 4.45
C ASP A 18 -4.61 3.12 4.84
N ILE A 19 -3.63 2.81 3.99
CA ILE A 19 -2.24 3.25 4.21
C ILE A 19 -2.09 4.75 3.88
N GLU A 20 -2.62 5.21 2.75
CA GLU A 20 -2.44 6.61 2.30
C GLU A 20 -3.08 7.65 3.22
N CYS A 21 -4.18 7.29 3.88
CA CYS A 21 -4.90 8.17 4.81
C CYS A 21 -4.30 8.18 6.21
N ASN A 22 -3.78 7.04 6.67
CA ASN A 22 -3.44 6.86 8.08
C ASN A 22 -1.92 6.83 8.36
N CYS A 23 -1.09 6.74 7.32
CA CYS A 23 0.38 6.74 7.45
C CYS A 23 0.99 8.03 6.91
N GLU A 24 1.96 8.60 7.64
CA GLU A 24 2.72 9.76 7.21
C GLU A 24 3.68 9.38 6.08
N ARG A 25 3.91 10.33 5.17
CA ARG A 25 4.91 10.15 4.11
C ARG A 25 6.27 10.60 4.59
N ALA A 26 7.25 9.71 4.48
CA ALA A 26 8.63 9.97 4.82
C ALA A 26 9.56 9.73 3.63
N LEU A 27 10.62 10.54 3.54
CA LEU A 27 11.68 10.37 2.56
C LEU A 27 12.77 9.46 3.14
N SER A 28 13.13 8.42 2.39
CA SER A 28 14.32 7.61 2.67
C SER A 28 15.19 7.58 1.41
N GLY A 29 16.23 8.42 1.40
CA GLY A 29 16.94 8.78 0.18
C GLY A 29 16.05 9.60 -0.75
N ASP A 30 16.06 9.27 -2.05
CA ASP A 30 15.24 9.93 -3.08
C ASP A 30 13.86 9.29 -3.30
N VAL A 31 13.45 8.41 -2.39
CA VAL A 31 12.23 7.61 -2.52
C VAL A 31 11.26 7.96 -1.40
N TRP A 32 9.99 8.16 -1.76
CA TRP A 32 8.90 8.31 -0.81
C TRP A 32 8.40 6.96 -0.29
N TRP A 33 8.26 6.88 1.02
CA TRP A 33 7.72 5.78 1.78
C TRP A 33 6.58 6.28 2.67
N TYR A 34 5.79 5.34 3.19
CA TYR A 34 4.83 5.55 4.26
C TYR A 34 5.42 4.97 5.55
N ASP A 35 5.39 5.74 6.62
CA ASP A 35 5.78 5.29 7.95
C ASP A 35 4.57 4.61 8.60
N LEU A 36 4.63 3.28 8.74
CA LEU A 36 3.57 2.47 9.31
C LEU A 36 3.42 2.68 10.82
N SER A 37 4.46 3.16 11.50
CA SER A 37 4.42 3.43 12.93
C SER A 37 3.69 4.73 13.28
N SER A 38 3.40 5.56 12.27
CA SER A 38 2.65 6.80 12.46
C SER A 38 1.13 6.59 12.50
N ALA A 39 0.65 5.38 12.22
CA ALA A 39 -0.77 5.08 12.24
C ALA A 39 -1.33 5.25 13.67
N GLY A 40 -2.52 5.83 13.77
CA GLY A 40 -3.22 5.94 15.05
C GLY A 40 -3.57 4.55 15.60
N PRO A 41 -3.66 4.37 16.93
CA PRO A 41 -3.98 3.07 17.52
C PRO A 41 -5.36 2.53 17.11
N GLU A 42 -6.28 3.41 16.70
CA GLU A 42 -7.60 3.04 16.18
C GLU A 42 -7.57 2.57 14.72
N ASP A 43 -6.56 2.98 13.96
CA ASP A 43 -6.41 2.65 12.53
C ASP A 43 -5.39 1.54 12.29
N GLN A 44 -4.56 1.22 13.29
CA GLN A 44 -3.44 0.29 13.15
C GLN A 44 -3.87 -1.08 12.64
N GLU A 45 -4.99 -1.63 13.12
CA GLU A 45 -5.50 -2.93 12.65
C GLU A 45 -5.80 -2.91 11.14
N TRP A 46 -6.44 -1.84 10.64
CA TRP A 46 -6.75 -1.68 9.23
C TRP A 46 -5.49 -1.50 8.38
N VAL A 47 -4.52 -0.74 8.89
CA VAL A 47 -3.22 -0.57 8.24
C VAL A 47 -2.46 -1.90 8.17
N ASP A 48 -2.44 -2.68 9.25
CA ASP A 48 -1.77 -3.98 9.30
C ASP A 48 -2.39 -4.97 8.30
N ASP A 49 -3.73 -5.04 8.24
CA ASP A 49 -4.45 -5.87 7.27
C ASP A 49 -4.18 -5.42 5.83
N ALA A 50 -4.18 -4.12 5.57
CA ALA A 50 -3.86 -3.55 4.26
C ALA A 50 -2.42 -3.86 3.84
N VAL A 51 -1.46 -3.74 4.75
CA VAL A 51 -0.05 -4.07 4.53
C VAL A 51 0.10 -5.55 4.21
N ALA A 52 -0.50 -6.43 5.02
CA ALA A 52 -0.46 -7.87 4.80
C ALA A 52 -1.07 -8.25 3.44
N TYR A 53 -2.25 -7.72 3.13
CA TYR A 53 -2.95 -7.95 1.87
C TYR A 53 -2.13 -7.50 0.65
N LEU A 54 -1.66 -6.25 0.64
CA LEU A 54 -0.93 -5.70 -0.50
C LEU A 54 0.48 -6.31 -0.66
N THR A 55 1.12 -6.71 0.43
CA THR A 55 2.39 -7.46 0.39
C THR A 55 2.19 -8.83 -0.24
N ALA A 56 1.18 -9.58 0.18
CA ALA A 56 0.83 -10.88 -0.42
C ALA A 56 0.50 -10.77 -1.92
N ARG A 57 -0.02 -9.61 -2.34
CA ARG A 57 -0.32 -9.27 -3.74
C ARG A 57 0.90 -8.80 -4.55
N GLY A 58 2.04 -8.56 -3.90
CA GLY A 58 3.23 -7.98 -4.53
C GLY A 58 3.04 -6.52 -4.98
N LEU A 59 2.11 -5.80 -4.34
CA LEU A 59 1.79 -4.40 -4.61
C LEU A 59 2.42 -3.43 -3.60
N LEU A 60 3.00 -3.97 -2.53
CA LEU A 60 3.66 -3.22 -1.47
C LEU A 60 5.02 -3.85 -1.16
N GLU A 61 6.03 -3.00 -1.02
CA GLU A 61 7.35 -3.35 -0.47
C GLU A 61 7.43 -2.81 0.96
N VAL A 62 7.88 -3.63 1.90
CA VAL A 62 8.02 -3.27 3.31
C VAL A 62 9.48 -3.42 3.76
N LYS A 63 10.00 -2.44 4.51
CA LYS A 63 11.35 -2.42 5.09
C LYS A 63 11.31 -1.84 6.49
N GLY A 64 11.34 -2.71 7.51
CA GLY A 64 11.04 -2.28 8.88
C GLY A 64 9.63 -1.70 8.94
N ASP A 65 9.49 -0.54 9.56
CA ASP A 65 8.21 0.18 9.67
C ASP A 65 7.89 1.05 8.44
N MET A 66 8.61 0.87 7.33
CA MET A 66 8.43 1.68 6.12
C MET A 66 7.79 0.85 5.02
N ALA A 67 6.76 1.40 4.37
CA ALA A 67 6.09 0.76 3.24
C ALA A 67 6.11 1.63 1.97
N ARG A 68 6.15 1.01 0.80
CA ARG A 68 6.10 1.70 -0.49
C ARG A 68 5.30 0.90 -1.52
N PHE A 69 4.38 1.55 -2.22
CA PHE A 69 3.65 0.91 -3.31
C PHE A 69 4.57 0.61 -4.49
N VAL A 70 4.50 -0.62 -4.99
CA VAL A 70 5.22 -1.06 -6.17
C VAL A 70 4.44 -0.64 -7.40
N ARG A 71 5.07 0.11 -8.32
CA ARG A 71 4.50 0.30 -9.65
C ARG A 71 4.62 -1.02 -10.39
N LYS A 72 3.50 -1.67 -10.72
CA LYS A 72 3.52 -2.69 -11.79
C LYS A 72 4.07 -2.00 -13.04
N GLY A 73 5.22 -2.46 -13.52
CA GLY A 73 5.86 -1.90 -14.71
C GLY A 73 4.85 -1.79 -15.84
N GLY A 74 4.46 -0.58 -16.19
CA GLY A 74 4.03 -0.29 -17.54
C GLY A 74 5.32 -0.15 -18.34
N ASN A 75 5.48 -0.94 -19.40
CA ASN A 75 6.33 -0.54 -20.51
C ASN A 75 5.92 0.88 -20.88
N HIS A 76 6.81 1.85 -20.63
CA HIS A 76 6.77 3.13 -21.29
C HIS A 76 7.65 2.96 -22.53
N ASP A 77 7.09 2.29 -23.54
CA ASP A 77 7.52 2.46 -24.92
C ASP A 77 6.63 3.58 -25.48
N GLU A 78 7.11 4.83 -25.43
CA GLU A 78 6.75 5.95 -26.31
C GLU A 78 7.80 7.07 -26.20
#